data_AF-A0A212DXL0-F1
#
_entry.id   AF-A0A212DXL0-F1
#
_cell.length_a   1.000
_cell.length_b   1.000
_cell.length_c   1.000
_cell.angle_alpha   90.00
_cell.angle_beta   90.00
_cell.angle_gamma   90.00
#
_symmetry.space_group_name_H-M   'P 1'
#
loop_
_entity.id
_entity.type
_entity.pdbx_description
1 polymer ?
#
loop_
_entity_poly.entity_id
_entity_poly.type
_entity_poly.pdbx_seq_one_letter_code
_entity_poly.pdbx_strand_id
1 'polypeptide(L)'
;MASWLEINKENIVHNIKSIKSLLEKDVCFIAIVKANAYGYGIVEVSKIVEKNGADMLGVFSLEEAEILRKNKITKPILILGYVFANDLPKAIKLNCHLTVYDFETVKALGAACSDKVKIHIKMETGLNRLGIALKDLPRFLKSVKTYKNIEIIGIFSHFADSDNEKSVKSQLEKFKLAIKICNNNGLYPQIKHIASTASALTIQESRFNTVRIGLGIYGLWPSSKAKITAEKLGVKIELRSAMLWKTRIIQLKHSEKENCIGYGCAEITKRKTKIAILPVGYWDGYDRRLSKIGEVLIHGKRCKILGRVCMNMTMVDVTDIPNARIGDEAVLLGKQDREEITVEEIAEYCGTINYEITARINPLVSRIHL
;
A
#
# COMPACT_ATOMS: atom_id res chain seq x y z
N MET A 1 -3.30 -14.63 -22.20
CA MET A 1 -3.83 -14.02 -20.96
C MET A 1 -4.82 -12.94 -21.35
N ALA A 2 -6.00 -12.89 -20.72
CA ALA A 2 -7.06 -11.95 -21.07
C ALA A 2 -6.86 -10.57 -20.41
N SER A 3 -6.37 -10.54 -19.16
CA SER A 3 -6.03 -9.34 -18.38
C SER A 3 -4.80 -9.62 -17.51
N TRP A 4 -3.87 -8.66 -17.39
CA TRP A 4 -2.63 -8.82 -16.62
C TRP A 4 -2.05 -7.48 -16.14
N LEU A 5 -1.25 -7.54 -15.09
CA LEU A 5 -0.45 -6.44 -14.57
C LEU A 5 1.00 -6.59 -15.03
N GLU A 6 1.61 -5.50 -15.48
CA GLU A 6 3.05 -5.36 -15.65
C GLU A 6 3.59 -4.54 -14.47
N ILE A 7 4.54 -5.11 -13.74
CA ILE A 7 5.17 -4.49 -12.57
C ILE A 7 6.61 -4.16 -12.90
N ASN A 8 6.91 -2.87 -13.05
CA ASN A 8 8.24 -2.38 -13.41
C ASN A 8 9.17 -2.37 -12.19
N LYS A 9 10.15 -3.28 -12.16
CA LYS A 9 11.09 -3.40 -11.03
C LYS A 9 12.01 -2.20 -10.92
N GLU A 10 12.43 -1.64 -12.05
CA GLU A 10 13.34 -0.49 -12.10
C GLU A 10 12.70 0.75 -11.46
N ASN A 11 11.40 0.97 -11.68
CA ASN A 11 10.66 2.04 -11.02
C ASN A 11 10.60 1.84 -9.50
N ILE A 12 10.36 0.60 -9.03
CA ILE A 12 10.41 0.29 -7.59
C ILE A 12 11.81 0.62 -7.02
N VAL A 13 12.87 0.17 -7.70
CA VAL A 13 14.26 0.43 -7.27
C VAL A 13 14.59 1.92 -7.27
N HIS A 14 14.20 2.64 -8.33
CA HIS A 14 14.35 4.08 -8.45
C HIS A 14 13.66 4.80 -7.29
N ASN A 15 12.43 4.43 -6.98
CA ASN A 15 11.66 5.04 -5.89
C ASN A 15 12.33 4.82 -4.52
N ILE A 16 12.78 3.59 -4.23
CA ILE A 16 13.49 3.28 -2.99
C ILE A 16 14.75 4.13 -2.88
N LYS A 17 15.58 4.17 -3.94
CA LYS A 17 16.83 4.97 -3.95
C LYS A 17 16.55 6.46 -3.76
N SER A 18 15.54 6.98 -4.45
CA SER A 18 15.16 8.40 -4.37
C SER A 18 14.67 8.78 -2.98
N ILE A 19 13.87 7.93 -2.33
CA ILE A 19 13.43 8.16 -0.95
C ILE A 19 14.63 8.08 0.00
N LYS A 20 15.48 7.06 -0.13
CA LYS A 20 16.67 6.90 0.72
C LYS A 20 17.64 8.08 0.60
N SER A 21 17.79 8.69 -0.58
CA SER A 21 18.66 9.87 -0.74
C SER A 21 18.19 11.12 0.00
N LEU A 22 16.92 11.15 0.44
CA LEU A 22 16.36 12.26 1.23
C LEU A 22 16.45 12.02 2.74
N LEU A 23 16.77 10.80 3.15
CA LEU A 23 16.91 10.42 4.55
C LEU A 23 18.35 10.63 5.02
N GLU A 24 18.50 10.92 6.30
CA GLU A 24 19.79 10.91 6.97
C GLU A 24 20.42 9.50 6.91
N LYS A 25 21.76 9.41 6.81
CA LYS A 25 22.49 8.16 6.52
C LYS A 25 22.14 6.99 7.44
N ASP A 26 21.85 7.28 8.71
CA ASP A 26 21.60 6.28 9.76
C ASP A 26 20.11 6.00 9.99
N VAL A 27 19.22 6.57 9.18
CA VAL A 27 17.78 6.32 9.28
C VAL A 27 17.44 5.00 8.60
N CYS A 28 16.99 4.02 9.39
CA CYS A 28 16.56 2.72 8.88
C CYS A 28 15.25 2.84 8.06
N PHE A 29 15.11 1.96 7.09
CA PHE A 29 13.99 1.91 6.16
C PHE A 29 13.20 0.61 6.33
N ILE A 30 11.96 0.72 6.83
CA ILE A 30 11.00 -0.39 6.86
C ILE A 30 10.14 -0.34 5.60
N ALA A 31 10.30 -1.33 4.70
CA ALA A 31 9.46 -1.47 3.52
C ALA A 31 8.10 -2.08 3.89
N ILE A 32 7.01 -1.35 3.65
CA ILE A 32 5.66 -1.82 3.94
C ILE A 32 5.11 -2.56 2.72
N VAL A 33 4.93 -3.88 2.87
CA VAL A 33 4.54 -4.82 1.81
C VAL A 33 3.25 -5.58 2.13
N LYS A 34 2.48 -5.09 3.12
CA LYS A 34 1.14 -5.62 3.45
C LYS A 34 0.16 -5.53 2.28
N ALA A 35 -0.96 -6.24 2.40
CA ALA A 35 -2.04 -6.33 1.42
C ALA A 35 -1.51 -6.73 0.03
N ASN A 36 -0.77 -7.83 -0.04
CA ASN A 36 -0.12 -8.31 -1.26
C ASN A 36 0.85 -7.27 -1.89
N ALA A 37 1.63 -6.58 -1.08
CA ALA A 37 2.41 -5.41 -1.49
C ALA A 37 1.56 -4.36 -2.21
N TYR A 38 0.44 -3.95 -1.60
CA TYR A 38 -0.51 -2.99 -2.17
C TYR A 38 -1.04 -3.43 -3.56
N GLY A 39 -1.17 -4.74 -3.77
CA GLY A 39 -1.61 -5.34 -5.04
C GLY A 39 -0.49 -5.62 -6.06
N TYR A 40 0.76 -5.25 -5.77
CA TYR A 40 1.91 -5.41 -6.69
C TYR A 40 2.53 -6.82 -6.65
N GLY A 41 2.16 -7.67 -5.70
CA GLY A 41 2.71 -9.02 -5.56
C GLY A 41 3.75 -9.11 -4.44
N ILE A 42 3.35 -9.64 -3.30
CA ILE A 42 4.13 -9.58 -2.05
C ILE A 42 5.50 -10.24 -2.14
N VAL A 43 5.62 -11.39 -2.82
CA VAL A 43 6.86 -12.16 -2.90
C VAL A 43 7.93 -11.42 -3.70
N GLU A 44 7.61 -11.07 -4.95
CA GLU A 44 8.58 -10.44 -5.83
C GLU A 44 8.95 -9.03 -5.38
N VAL A 45 7.98 -8.23 -4.91
CA VAL A 45 8.29 -6.92 -4.31
C VAL A 45 9.19 -7.07 -3.10
N SER A 46 8.92 -8.04 -2.21
CA SER A 46 9.75 -8.25 -1.01
C SER A 46 11.20 -8.61 -1.35
N LYS A 47 11.41 -9.45 -2.38
CA LYS A 47 12.77 -9.76 -2.88
C LYS A 47 13.47 -8.51 -3.43
N ILE A 48 12.74 -7.63 -4.13
CA ILE A 48 13.29 -6.39 -4.69
C ILE A 48 13.69 -5.45 -3.56
N VAL A 49 12.81 -5.16 -2.61
CA VAL A 49 13.09 -4.20 -1.52
C VAL A 49 14.20 -4.73 -0.59
N GLU A 50 14.25 -6.04 -0.33
CA GLU A 50 15.31 -6.67 0.47
C GLU A 50 16.69 -6.45 -0.13
N LYS A 51 16.82 -6.62 -1.46
CA LYS A 51 18.08 -6.41 -2.19
C LYS A 51 18.44 -4.94 -2.36
N ASN A 52 17.46 -4.04 -2.33
CA ASN A 52 17.64 -2.61 -2.63
C ASN A 52 17.59 -1.71 -1.39
N GLY A 53 17.88 -2.28 -0.21
CA GLY A 53 18.21 -1.49 0.97
C GLY A 53 17.09 -1.32 1.98
N ALA A 54 16.08 -2.20 2.01
CA ALA A 54 15.22 -2.33 3.17
C ALA A 54 15.96 -2.99 4.35
N ASP A 55 15.82 -2.39 5.52
CA ASP A 55 16.40 -2.91 6.77
C ASP A 55 15.44 -3.88 7.46
N MET A 56 14.14 -3.71 7.25
CA MET A 56 13.06 -4.57 7.74
C MET A 56 11.86 -4.51 6.78
N LEU A 57 11.02 -5.55 6.79
CA LEU A 57 9.72 -5.53 6.12
C LEU A 57 8.58 -5.37 7.10
N GLY A 58 7.54 -4.64 6.72
CA GLY A 58 6.30 -4.50 7.46
C GLY A 58 5.14 -5.16 6.73
N VAL A 59 4.53 -6.17 7.35
CA VAL A 59 3.31 -6.85 6.91
C VAL A 59 2.15 -6.56 7.87
N PHE A 60 0.92 -6.89 7.52
CA PHE A 60 -0.21 -6.73 8.43
C PHE A 60 -0.48 -7.99 9.26
N SER A 61 -0.35 -9.18 8.65
CA SER A 61 -0.76 -10.44 9.29
C SER A 61 0.35 -11.48 9.36
N LEU A 62 0.11 -12.54 10.13
CA LEU A 62 1.02 -13.68 10.25
C LEU A 62 1.10 -14.48 8.95
N GLU A 63 -0.01 -14.62 8.22
CA GLU A 63 -0.07 -15.33 6.94
C GLU A 63 0.82 -14.64 5.89
N GLU A 64 0.84 -13.31 5.87
CA GLU A 64 1.78 -12.56 5.02
C GLU A 64 3.23 -12.84 5.41
N ALA A 65 3.55 -12.85 6.71
CA ALA A 65 4.89 -13.19 7.18
C ALA A 65 5.31 -14.61 6.79
N GLU A 66 4.39 -15.57 6.86
CA GLU A 66 4.61 -16.96 6.42
C GLU A 66 4.92 -17.06 4.93
N ILE A 67 4.16 -16.34 4.10
CA ILE A 67 4.41 -16.27 2.65
C ILE A 67 5.83 -15.78 2.40
N LEU A 68 6.27 -14.73 3.11
CA LEU A 68 7.63 -14.18 2.96
C LEU A 68 8.69 -15.19 3.38
N ARG A 69 8.54 -15.85 4.54
CA ARG A 69 9.50 -16.84 5.04
C ARG A 69 9.58 -18.07 4.14
N LYS A 70 8.44 -18.58 3.65
CA LYS A 70 8.39 -19.68 2.67
C LYS A 70 9.14 -19.33 1.38
N ASN A 71 9.16 -18.05 1.02
CA ASN A 71 9.87 -17.54 -0.15
C ASN A 71 11.28 -17.00 0.15
N LYS A 72 11.88 -17.44 1.27
CA LYS A 72 13.29 -17.20 1.64
C LYS A 72 13.66 -15.73 1.86
N ILE A 73 12.69 -14.89 2.23
CA ILE A 73 12.99 -13.54 2.73
C ILE A 73 13.65 -13.65 4.10
N THR A 74 14.83 -13.02 4.25
CA THR A 74 15.69 -13.17 5.43
C THR A 74 15.68 -11.93 6.32
N LYS A 75 15.32 -10.76 5.79
CA LYS A 75 15.21 -9.54 6.59
C LYS A 75 14.21 -9.72 7.76
N PRO A 76 14.38 -8.98 8.87
CA PRO A 76 13.38 -8.94 9.92
C PRO A 76 12.00 -8.59 9.35
N ILE A 77 10.95 -9.15 9.93
CA ILE A 77 9.56 -8.87 9.53
C ILE A 77 8.83 -8.36 10.77
N LEU A 78 8.26 -7.17 10.70
CA LEU A 78 7.34 -6.63 11.70
C LEU A 78 5.90 -6.89 11.25
N ILE A 79 5.15 -7.59 12.09
CA ILE A 79 3.69 -7.69 11.95
C ILE A 79 3.07 -6.46 12.59
N LEU A 80 2.42 -5.62 11.76
CA LEU A 80 1.80 -4.37 12.18
C LEU A 80 0.41 -4.57 12.81
N GLY A 81 -0.27 -5.65 12.45
CA GLY A 81 -1.57 -6.03 12.99
C GLY A 81 -1.46 -6.82 14.29
N TYR A 82 -2.61 -7.25 14.79
CA TYR A 82 -2.71 -8.10 15.96
C TYR A 82 -2.38 -9.56 15.61
N VAL A 83 -1.71 -10.27 16.50
CA VAL A 83 -1.49 -11.72 16.40
C VAL A 83 -2.18 -12.36 17.60
N PHE A 84 -3.12 -13.27 17.35
CA PHE A 84 -3.85 -13.95 18.40
C PHE A 84 -2.91 -14.81 19.25
N ALA A 85 -3.26 -14.99 20.53
CA ALA A 85 -2.44 -15.72 21.49
C ALA A 85 -2.00 -17.12 21.00
N ASN A 86 -2.90 -17.85 20.34
CA ASN A 86 -2.65 -19.19 19.80
C ASN A 86 -1.63 -19.20 18.65
N ASP A 87 -1.46 -18.07 17.97
CA ASP A 87 -0.56 -17.92 16.82
C ASP A 87 0.80 -17.34 17.20
N LEU A 88 0.96 -16.85 18.44
CA LEU A 88 2.23 -16.30 18.93
C LEU A 88 3.39 -17.29 18.82
N PRO A 89 3.28 -18.58 19.20
CA PRO A 89 4.37 -19.53 19.04
C PRO A 89 4.85 -19.66 17.58
N LYS A 90 3.91 -19.61 16.63
CA LYS A 90 4.21 -19.67 15.19
C LYS A 90 4.94 -18.42 14.73
N ALA A 91 4.48 -17.24 15.14
CA ALA A 91 5.13 -15.97 14.82
C ALA A 91 6.56 -15.88 15.39
N ILE A 92 6.78 -16.40 16.59
CA ILE A 92 8.11 -16.48 17.23
C ILE A 92 9.03 -17.42 16.45
N LYS A 93 8.55 -18.61 16.08
CA LYS A 93 9.30 -19.57 15.25
C LYS A 93 9.72 -18.98 13.89
N LEU A 94 8.90 -18.10 13.33
CA LEU A 94 9.20 -17.38 12.07
C LEU A 94 10.14 -16.18 12.27
N ASN A 95 10.61 -15.93 13.50
CA ASN A 95 11.45 -14.80 13.88
C ASN A 95 10.84 -13.46 13.44
N CYS A 96 9.55 -13.28 13.73
CA CYS A 96 8.83 -12.03 13.51
C CYS A 96 9.01 -11.09 14.71
N HIS A 97 9.12 -9.79 14.41
CA HIS A 97 8.90 -8.75 15.39
C HIS A 97 7.39 -8.53 15.53
N LEU A 98 6.92 -8.40 16.78
CA LEU A 98 5.50 -8.29 17.07
C LEU A 98 5.12 -6.89 17.53
N THR A 99 4.00 -6.39 17.01
CA THR A 99 3.37 -5.19 17.55
C THR A 99 2.61 -5.54 18.83
N VAL A 100 2.92 -4.87 19.94
CA VAL A 100 2.26 -5.12 21.24
C VAL A 100 1.76 -3.80 21.83
N TYR A 101 0.54 -3.80 22.36
CA TYR A 101 -0.10 -2.61 22.95
C TYR A 101 -1.07 -2.92 24.09
N ASP A 102 -1.14 -4.17 24.54
CA ASP A 102 -2.07 -4.61 25.58
C ASP A 102 -1.40 -5.63 26.51
N PHE A 103 -1.93 -5.73 27.73
CA PHE A 103 -1.39 -6.59 28.79
C PHE A 103 -1.62 -8.07 28.53
N GLU A 104 -2.67 -8.43 27.81
CA GLU A 104 -3.03 -9.82 27.52
C GLU A 104 -2.00 -10.46 26.60
N THR A 105 -1.58 -9.74 25.57
CA THR A 105 -0.52 -10.15 24.65
C THR A 105 0.82 -10.27 25.39
N VAL A 106 1.15 -9.35 26.30
CA VAL A 106 2.37 -9.46 27.13
C VAL A 106 2.34 -10.74 27.97
N LYS A 107 1.22 -11.04 28.63
CA LYS A 107 1.05 -12.27 29.42
C LYS A 107 1.16 -13.51 28.55
N ALA A 108 0.50 -13.52 27.38
CA ALA A 108 0.54 -14.64 26.45
C ALA A 108 1.95 -14.88 25.91
N LEU A 109 2.69 -13.84 25.51
CA LEU A 109 4.09 -13.94 25.10
C LEU A 109 5.00 -14.46 26.20
N GLY A 110 4.79 -13.99 27.42
CA GLY A 110 5.51 -14.46 28.60
C GLY A 110 5.32 -15.95 28.87
N ALA A 111 4.14 -16.49 28.56
CA ALA A 111 3.81 -17.91 28.73
C ALA A 111 4.18 -18.79 27.51
N ALA A 112 4.21 -18.21 26.30
CA ALA A 112 4.26 -18.97 25.05
C ALA A 112 5.61 -19.65 24.76
N CYS A 113 6.75 -19.11 25.22
CA CYS A 113 8.05 -19.75 24.97
C CYS A 113 9.19 -19.27 25.87
N SER A 114 10.26 -20.06 25.91
CA SER A 114 11.57 -19.66 26.48
C SER A 114 12.41 -18.78 25.55
N ASP A 115 12.14 -18.82 24.24
CA ASP A 115 12.90 -18.07 23.24
C ASP A 115 12.66 -16.56 23.38
N LYS A 116 13.67 -15.76 23.00
CA LYS A 116 13.52 -14.31 23.01
C LYS A 116 12.59 -13.86 21.88
N VAL A 117 11.53 -13.14 22.24
CA VAL A 117 10.62 -12.47 21.30
C VAL A 117 10.92 -10.98 21.25
N LYS A 118 11.09 -10.46 20.03
CA LYS A 118 11.29 -9.03 19.78
C LYS A 118 9.97 -8.34 19.57
N ILE A 119 9.72 -7.28 20.34
CA ILE A 119 8.47 -6.52 20.27
C ILE A 119 8.70 -5.05 19.95
N HIS A 120 7.72 -4.47 19.26
CA HIS A 120 7.57 -3.05 19.05
C HIS A 120 6.33 -2.57 19.82
N ILE A 121 6.53 -1.66 20.77
CA ILE A 121 5.41 -1.06 21.53
C ILE A 121 4.69 -0.08 20.62
N LYS A 122 3.41 -0.33 20.38
CA LYS A 122 2.55 0.62 19.66
C LYS A 122 1.95 1.62 20.64
N MET A 123 2.23 2.90 20.43
CA MET A 123 1.65 4.01 21.18
C MET A 123 0.42 4.59 20.47
N GLU A 124 -0.63 4.85 21.23
CA GLU A 124 -1.75 5.68 20.79
C GLU A 124 -1.42 7.16 21.05
N THR A 125 -1.38 7.96 20.00
CA THR A 125 -1.01 9.39 20.06
C THR A 125 -2.09 10.33 19.50
N GLY A 126 -3.10 9.79 18.81
CA GLY A 126 -4.19 10.57 18.22
C GLY A 126 -4.92 9.90 17.04
N LEU A 127 -4.48 8.72 16.59
CA LEU A 127 -5.16 7.99 15.51
C LEU A 127 -6.39 7.22 16.00
N ASN A 128 -6.43 6.85 17.28
CA ASN A 128 -7.49 6.05 17.90
C ASN A 128 -7.79 4.75 17.14
N ARG A 129 -6.73 3.99 16.81
CA ARG A 129 -6.85 2.70 16.11
C ARG A 129 -6.31 1.54 16.93
N LEU A 130 -5.02 1.58 17.23
CA LEU A 130 -4.30 0.59 18.04
C LEU A 130 -3.19 1.33 18.77
N GLY A 131 -2.95 0.95 20.01
CA GLY A 131 -1.83 1.42 20.79
C GLY A 131 -2.18 1.63 22.25
N ILE A 132 -1.14 1.59 23.09
CA ILE A 132 -1.28 1.91 24.49
C ILE A 132 -1.38 3.42 24.68
N ALA A 133 -2.31 3.85 25.54
CA ALA A 133 -2.41 5.24 25.93
C ALA A 133 -1.20 5.63 26.79
N LEU A 134 -0.75 6.88 26.65
CA LEU A 134 0.46 7.37 27.31
C LEU A 134 0.43 7.20 28.85
N LYS A 135 -0.75 7.37 29.46
CA LYS A 135 -0.97 7.20 30.90
C LYS A 135 -0.75 5.76 31.40
N ASP A 136 -1.00 4.78 30.54
CA ASP A 136 -0.92 3.36 30.88
C ASP A 136 0.47 2.77 30.62
N LEU A 137 1.31 3.49 29.85
CA LEU A 137 2.65 3.06 29.47
C LEU A 137 3.53 2.68 30.68
N PRO A 138 3.62 3.44 31.78
CA PRO A 138 4.45 3.03 32.94
C PRO A 138 4.03 1.66 33.51
N ARG A 139 2.72 1.41 33.64
CA ARG A 139 2.18 0.14 34.13
C ARG A 139 2.49 -1.00 33.15
N PHE A 140 2.34 -0.74 31.86
CA PHE A 140 2.66 -1.72 30.81
C PHE A 140 4.14 -2.09 30.79
N LEU A 141 5.05 -1.11 30.87
CA LEU A 141 6.49 -1.38 30.93
C LEU A 141 6.85 -2.22 32.16
N LYS A 142 6.23 -1.96 33.33
CA LYS A 142 6.39 -2.80 34.52
C LYS A 142 5.94 -4.24 34.27
N SER A 143 4.83 -4.44 33.56
CA SER A 143 4.34 -5.77 33.19
C SER A 143 5.25 -6.48 32.19
N VAL A 144 5.85 -5.79 31.22
CA VAL A 144 6.77 -6.43 30.26
C VAL A 144 8.03 -6.91 30.97
N LYS A 145 8.56 -6.12 31.91
CA LYS A 145 9.79 -6.44 32.66
C LYS A 145 9.71 -7.71 33.51
N THR A 146 8.53 -8.22 33.83
CA THR A 146 8.40 -9.48 34.57
C THR A 146 8.80 -10.69 33.74
N TYR A 147 8.91 -10.53 32.41
CA TYR A 147 9.18 -11.61 31.47
C TYR A 147 10.55 -11.42 30.81
N LYS A 148 11.50 -12.31 31.10
CA LYS A 148 12.89 -12.23 30.57
C LYS A 148 13.00 -12.57 29.09
N ASN A 149 12.00 -13.25 28.54
CA ASN A 149 11.94 -13.65 27.13
C ASN A 149 11.41 -12.53 26.22
N ILE A 150 10.91 -11.41 26.76
CA ILE A 150 10.41 -10.29 25.96
C ILE A 150 11.48 -9.20 25.83
N GLU A 151 11.89 -8.92 24.59
CA GLU A 151 12.83 -7.85 24.26
C GLU A 151 12.11 -6.69 23.56
N ILE A 152 12.04 -5.53 24.23
CA ILE A 152 11.52 -4.31 23.61
C ILE A 152 12.60 -3.71 22.70
N ILE A 153 12.52 -4.02 21.41
CA ILE A 153 13.46 -3.50 20.40
C ILE A 153 12.95 -2.21 19.75
N GLY A 154 11.63 -1.98 19.74
CA GLY A 154 11.04 -0.83 19.07
C GLY A 154 9.89 -0.15 19.83
N ILE A 155 9.64 1.09 19.45
CA ILE A 155 8.48 1.88 19.85
C ILE A 155 7.98 2.68 18.65
N PHE A 156 6.67 2.71 18.45
CA PHE A 156 6.12 3.36 17.26
C PHE A 156 4.72 3.91 17.46
N SER A 157 4.37 4.91 16.65
CA SER A 157 3.00 5.37 16.51
C SER A 157 2.65 5.58 15.03
N HIS A 158 1.51 6.17 14.74
CA HIS A 158 1.08 6.48 13.38
C HIS A 158 0.27 7.77 13.38
N PHE A 159 0.59 8.68 12.46
CA PHE A 159 -0.18 9.92 12.33
C PHE A 159 -1.62 9.63 11.90
N ALA A 160 -2.55 10.41 12.44
CA ALA A 160 -3.93 10.48 12.00
C ALA A 160 -4.06 11.31 10.73
N ASP A 161 -3.40 12.48 10.74
CA ASP A 161 -3.35 13.41 9.62
C ASP A 161 -1.94 14.02 9.59
N SER A 162 -1.11 13.56 8.64
CA SER A 162 0.25 14.09 8.44
C SER A 162 0.27 15.42 7.70
N ASP A 163 -0.87 15.88 7.20
CA ASP A 163 -0.99 17.13 6.46
C ASP A 163 -1.59 18.26 7.34
N ASN A 164 -1.87 17.99 8.62
CA ASN A 164 -2.36 18.95 9.61
C ASN A 164 -1.32 19.21 10.69
N GLU A 165 -0.76 20.41 10.69
CA GLU A 165 0.34 20.81 11.57
C GLU A 165 0.00 20.65 13.07
N LYS A 166 -1.22 21.01 13.49
CA LYS A 166 -1.64 20.88 14.90
C LYS A 166 -1.70 19.40 15.32
N SER A 167 -2.26 18.55 14.45
CA SER A 167 -2.31 17.10 14.66
C SER A 167 -0.91 16.51 14.75
N VAL A 168 -0.05 16.82 13.77
CA VAL A 168 1.35 16.39 13.70
C VAL A 168 2.11 16.78 14.96
N LYS A 169 2.04 18.05 15.37
CA LYS A 169 2.73 18.56 16.56
C LYS A 169 2.27 17.83 17.83
N SER A 170 0.95 17.72 18.05
CA SER A 170 0.41 17.03 19.23
C SER A 170 0.81 15.55 19.28
N GLN A 171 0.76 14.84 18.14
CA GLN A 171 1.15 13.44 18.08
C GLN A 171 2.66 13.25 18.29
N LEU A 172 3.50 14.12 17.75
CA LEU A 172 4.96 14.09 17.96
C LEU A 172 5.33 14.35 19.42
N GLU A 173 4.71 15.34 20.08
CA GLU A 173 4.95 15.63 21.50
C GLU A 173 4.63 14.42 22.38
N LYS A 174 3.47 13.78 22.17
CA LYS A 174 3.08 12.55 22.88
C LYS A 174 4.05 11.40 22.60
N PHE A 175 4.51 11.24 21.36
CA PHE A 175 5.46 10.19 21.00
C PHE A 175 6.84 10.41 21.62
N LYS A 176 7.36 11.65 21.60
CA LYS A 176 8.61 12.04 22.27
C LYS A 176 8.51 11.80 23.80
N LEU A 177 7.36 12.10 24.41
CA LEU A 177 7.10 11.82 25.83
C LEU A 177 7.05 10.30 26.12
N ALA A 178 6.46 9.49 25.24
CA ALA A 178 6.46 8.04 25.39
C ALA A 178 7.89 7.46 25.40
N ILE A 179 8.75 7.94 24.50
CA ILE A 179 10.18 7.57 24.47
C ILE A 179 10.86 7.95 25.79
N LYS A 180 10.60 9.16 26.31
CA LYS A 180 11.15 9.61 27.61
C LYS A 180 10.68 8.71 28.75
N ILE A 181 9.41 8.30 28.78
CA ILE A 181 8.87 7.38 29.79
C ILE A 181 9.58 6.02 29.73
N CYS A 182 9.81 5.47 28.53
CA CYS A 182 10.58 4.24 28.37
C CYS A 182 11.99 4.37 28.95
N ASN A 183 12.72 5.42 28.56
CA ASN A 183 14.10 5.66 29.02
C ASN A 183 14.18 5.83 30.54
N ASN A 184 13.26 6.58 31.15
CA ASN A 184 13.19 6.77 32.61
C ASN A 184 12.85 5.47 33.36
N ASN A 185 12.27 4.49 32.66
CA ASN A 185 12.05 3.14 33.16
C ASN A 185 13.19 2.20 32.74
N GLY A 186 14.36 2.67 32.34
CA GLY A 186 15.51 1.83 32.00
C GLY A 186 15.28 0.92 30.78
N LEU A 187 14.35 1.28 29.89
CA LEU A 187 14.09 0.59 28.63
C LEU A 187 14.39 1.55 27.49
N TYR A 188 15.31 1.16 26.59
CA TYR A 188 15.82 2.03 25.54
C TYR A 188 15.50 1.42 24.16
N PRO A 189 14.29 1.64 23.61
CA PRO A 189 13.94 1.12 22.29
C PRO A 189 14.94 1.59 21.24
N GLN A 190 15.55 0.64 20.52
CA GLN A 190 16.53 0.92 19.49
C GLN A 190 15.88 1.43 18.21
N ILE A 191 14.65 1.01 17.93
CA ILE A 191 13.90 1.39 16.72
C ILE A 191 12.76 2.33 17.11
N LYS A 192 12.82 3.59 16.66
CA LYS A 192 11.81 4.63 16.94
C LYS A 192 11.24 5.08 15.61
N HIS A 193 9.95 4.84 15.39
CA HIS A 193 9.34 5.14 14.09
C HIS A 193 7.90 5.67 14.19
N ILE A 194 7.61 6.78 13.52
CA ILE A 194 6.24 7.30 13.38
C ILE A 194 5.91 7.67 11.94
N ALA A 195 6.92 8.12 11.18
CA ALA A 195 6.77 8.51 9.78
C ALA A 195 6.24 7.37 8.89
N SER A 196 5.18 7.68 8.14
CA SER A 196 4.76 6.98 6.92
C SER A 196 5.44 7.65 5.70
N THR A 197 5.14 7.20 4.48
CA THR A 197 5.66 7.84 3.25
C THR A 197 5.51 9.37 3.25
N ALA A 198 4.31 9.90 3.55
CA ALA A 198 4.07 11.35 3.50
C ALA A 198 4.95 12.09 4.51
N SER A 199 4.84 11.71 5.78
CA SER A 199 5.57 12.35 6.87
C SER A 199 7.09 12.16 6.79
N ALA A 200 7.57 11.05 6.23
CA ALA A 200 9.00 10.87 5.97
C ALA A 200 9.54 11.90 4.97
N LEU A 201 8.74 12.26 3.96
CA LEU A 201 9.10 13.22 2.94
C LEU A 201 8.88 14.68 3.38
N THR A 202 7.84 14.95 4.17
CA THR A 202 7.41 16.33 4.49
C THR A 202 7.71 16.80 5.91
N ILE A 203 8.02 15.91 6.86
CA ILE A 203 8.20 16.24 8.28
C ILE A 203 9.50 15.60 8.79
N GLN A 204 10.62 16.33 8.68
CA GLN A 204 11.95 15.82 9.02
C GLN A 204 12.04 15.28 10.47
N GLU A 205 11.49 15.99 11.45
CA GLU A 205 11.48 15.55 12.86
C GLU A 205 10.77 14.21 13.09
N SER A 206 9.90 13.77 12.18
CA SER A 206 9.13 12.52 12.32
C SER A 206 9.91 11.28 11.91
N ARG A 207 11.09 11.44 11.30
CA ARG A 207 11.93 10.33 10.81
C ARG A 207 12.58 9.54 11.94
N PHE A 208 12.86 10.20 13.07
CA PHE A 208 13.61 9.63 14.19
C PHE A 208 14.84 8.86 13.66
N ASN A 209 14.96 7.57 13.95
CA ASN A 209 16.00 6.71 13.37
C ASN A 209 15.41 5.62 12.47
N THR A 210 14.11 5.65 12.17
CA THR A 210 13.47 4.65 11.34
C THR A 210 12.18 5.19 10.71
N VAL A 211 12.03 5.02 9.39
CA VAL A 211 10.82 5.37 8.65
C VAL A 211 10.09 4.13 8.13
N ARG A 212 8.77 4.23 7.93
CA ARG A 212 7.96 3.18 7.30
C ARG A 212 7.44 3.66 5.95
N ILE A 213 7.99 3.13 4.86
CA ILE A 213 7.62 3.57 3.52
C ILE A 213 6.74 2.51 2.87
N GLY A 214 5.53 2.92 2.48
CA GLY A 214 4.56 2.10 1.75
C GLY A 214 4.42 2.58 0.32
N LEU A 215 3.38 3.38 0.03
CA LEU A 215 3.07 3.88 -1.32
C LEU A 215 4.25 4.45 -2.12
N GLY A 216 5.20 5.10 -1.44
CA GLY A 216 6.38 5.67 -2.10
C GLY A 216 7.20 4.63 -2.84
N ILE A 217 7.29 3.39 -2.33
CA ILE A 217 7.97 2.26 -3.01
C ILE A 217 7.36 2.01 -4.39
N TYR A 218 6.04 2.16 -4.51
CA TYR A 218 5.26 1.82 -5.69
C TYR A 218 5.08 3.01 -6.65
N GLY A 219 5.66 4.17 -6.33
CA GLY A 219 5.60 5.35 -7.17
C GLY A 219 4.38 6.23 -6.93
N LEU A 220 3.69 6.04 -5.80
CA LEU A 220 2.43 6.70 -5.51
C LEU A 220 2.58 7.68 -4.36
N TRP A 221 1.98 8.86 -4.52
CA TRP A 221 1.91 9.84 -3.44
C TRP A 221 0.74 9.50 -2.50
N PRO A 222 0.92 9.58 -1.17
CA PRO A 222 -0.16 9.33 -0.22
C PRO A 222 -1.39 10.24 -0.37
N SER A 223 -1.19 11.47 -0.84
CA SER A 223 -2.24 12.43 -1.15
C SER A 223 -1.67 13.51 -2.08
N SER A 224 -2.53 14.19 -2.85
CA SER A 224 -2.12 15.37 -3.63
C SER A 224 -1.58 16.48 -2.71
N LYS A 225 -2.14 16.60 -1.50
CA LYS A 225 -1.68 17.56 -0.49
C LYS A 225 -0.25 17.25 -0.02
N ALA A 226 0.10 15.98 0.20
CA ALA A 226 1.46 15.58 0.55
C ALA A 226 2.46 15.90 -0.57
N LYS A 227 2.09 15.66 -1.84
CA LYS A 227 2.90 16.03 -3.00
C LYS A 227 3.16 17.54 -3.06
N ILE A 228 2.08 18.34 -3.01
CA ILE A 228 2.18 19.82 -3.01
C ILE A 228 3.02 20.32 -1.83
N THR A 229 2.88 19.70 -0.65
CA THR A 229 3.65 20.08 0.54
C THR A 229 5.13 19.77 0.35
N ALA A 230 5.47 18.60 -0.19
CA ALA A 230 6.84 18.23 -0.51
C ALA A 230 7.47 19.21 -1.53
N GLU A 231 6.75 19.58 -2.58
CA GLU A 231 7.18 20.56 -3.58
C GLU A 231 7.43 21.94 -2.95
N LYS A 232 6.52 22.42 -2.10
CA LYS A 232 6.68 23.69 -1.37
C LYS A 232 7.88 23.70 -0.44
N LEU A 233 8.22 22.55 0.15
CA LEU A 233 9.41 22.38 0.99
C LEU A 233 10.69 22.17 0.18
N GLY A 234 10.62 22.19 -1.16
CA GLY A 234 11.78 22.00 -2.03
C GLY A 234 12.28 20.55 -2.09
N VAL A 235 11.45 19.58 -1.70
CA VAL A 235 11.79 18.16 -1.77
C VAL A 235 11.83 17.72 -3.24
N LYS A 236 13.03 17.55 -3.78
CA LYS A 236 13.25 17.10 -5.15
C LYS A 236 13.19 15.59 -5.24
N ILE A 237 12.00 15.06 -5.52
CA ILE A 237 11.79 13.63 -5.73
C ILE A 237 10.81 13.37 -6.87
N GLU A 238 11.18 12.44 -7.73
CA GLU A 238 10.32 11.89 -8.78
C GLU A 238 9.92 10.47 -8.37
N LEU A 239 8.66 10.29 -7.98
CA LEU A 239 8.08 8.97 -7.77
C LEU A 239 7.55 8.44 -9.11
N ARG A 240 8.00 7.26 -9.51
CA ARG A 240 7.63 6.61 -10.78
C ARG A 240 6.68 5.46 -10.53
N SER A 241 5.46 5.55 -11.05
CA SER A 241 4.46 4.47 -10.96
C SER A 241 5.05 3.16 -11.47
N ALA A 242 4.91 2.11 -10.68
CA ALA A 242 5.47 0.80 -11.00
C ALA A 242 4.46 -0.18 -11.61
N MET A 243 3.18 0.21 -11.79
CA MET A 243 2.12 -0.68 -12.27
C MET A 243 1.49 -0.18 -13.56
N LEU A 244 1.29 -1.12 -14.48
CA LEU A 244 0.53 -0.96 -15.71
C LEU A 244 -0.48 -2.13 -15.77
N TRP A 245 -1.77 -1.84 -15.90
CA TRP A 245 -2.82 -2.85 -16.01
C TRP A 245 -3.37 -2.87 -17.43
N LYS A 246 -3.26 -4.04 -18.07
CA LYS A 246 -3.62 -4.24 -19.46
C LYS A 246 -4.62 -5.37 -19.64
N THR A 247 -5.35 -5.28 -20.75
CA THR A 247 -6.20 -6.34 -21.27
C THR A 247 -6.18 -6.32 -22.80
N ARG A 248 -6.98 -7.16 -23.44
CA ARG A 248 -7.10 -7.21 -24.90
C ARG A 248 -8.56 -7.17 -25.32
N ILE A 249 -8.85 -6.56 -26.46
CA ILE A 249 -10.17 -6.62 -27.07
C ILE A 249 -10.50 -8.08 -27.42
N ILE A 250 -11.61 -8.61 -26.89
CA ILE A 250 -12.07 -9.97 -27.20
C ILE A 250 -13.18 -10.01 -28.24
N GLN A 251 -13.88 -8.89 -28.44
CA GLN A 251 -14.94 -8.79 -29.42
C GLN A 251 -15.14 -7.33 -29.84
N LEU A 252 -15.51 -7.13 -31.10
CA LEU A 252 -15.99 -5.86 -31.63
C LEU A 252 -17.44 -6.01 -32.06
N LYS A 253 -18.27 -5.01 -31.76
CA LYS A 253 -19.68 -4.94 -32.16
C LYS A 253 -19.97 -3.59 -32.79
N HIS A 254 -20.99 -3.54 -33.63
CA HIS A 254 -21.59 -2.30 -34.10
C HIS A 254 -22.96 -2.17 -33.48
N SER A 255 -23.30 -0.97 -33.03
CA SER A 255 -24.61 -0.62 -32.50
C SER A 255 -25.12 0.60 -33.25
N GLU A 256 -26.37 0.53 -33.70
CA GLU A 256 -27.03 1.69 -34.30
C GLU A 256 -27.34 2.75 -33.23
N LYS A 257 -27.76 3.95 -33.66
CA LYS A 257 -28.22 5.02 -32.78
C LYS A 257 -29.45 4.55 -31.98
N GLU A 258 -29.59 5.05 -30.75
CA GLU A 258 -30.71 4.78 -29.83
C GLU A 258 -30.80 3.35 -29.27
N ASN A 259 -29.76 2.55 -29.45
CA ASN A 259 -29.66 1.22 -28.86
C ASN A 259 -29.11 1.25 -27.43
N CYS A 260 -29.56 0.32 -26.61
CA CYS A 260 -29.11 0.18 -25.24
C CYS A 260 -27.82 -0.65 -25.09
N ILE A 261 -26.99 -0.27 -24.12
CA ILE A 261 -25.75 -0.99 -23.78
C ILE A 261 -25.71 -1.37 -22.30
N GLY A 262 -25.44 -2.64 -22.04
CA GLY A 262 -25.17 -3.18 -20.71
C GLY A 262 -26.41 -3.29 -19.80
N TYR A 263 -26.17 -3.70 -18.56
CA TYR A 263 -27.25 -3.96 -17.60
C TYR A 263 -28.10 -2.73 -17.32
N GLY A 264 -29.42 -2.93 -17.33
CA GLY A 264 -30.40 -1.87 -17.05
C GLY A 264 -30.40 -0.74 -18.08
N CYS A 265 -29.89 -0.99 -19.30
CA CYS A 265 -29.83 -0.01 -20.38
C CYS A 265 -29.19 1.31 -19.93
N ALA A 266 -28.13 1.23 -19.10
CA ALA A 266 -27.57 2.39 -18.43
C ALA A 266 -26.94 3.42 -19.39
N GLU A 267 -26.64 3.01 -20.62
CA GLU A 267 -26.16 3.85 -21.71
C GLU A 267 -27.01 3.61 -22.96
N ILE A 268 -27.33 4.70 -23.65
CA ILE A 268 -28.04 4.70 -24.93
C ILE A 268 -27.14 5.36 -25.97
N THR A 269 -26.87 4.69 -27.08
CA THR A 269 -25.98 5.19 -28.13
C THR A 269 -26.56 6.45 -28.79
N LYS A 270 -25.75 7.49 -28.90
CA LYS A 270 -26.16 8.77 -29.53
C LYS A 270 -25.90 8.81 -31.04
N ARG A 271 -25.10 7.87 -31.55
CA ARG A 271 -24.73 7.70 -32.95
C ARG A 271 -24.52 6.22 -33.25
N LYS A 272 -24.22 5.89 -34.51
CA LYS A 272 -23.65 4.59 -34.84
C LYS A 272 -22.33 4.42 -34.07
N THR A 273 -22.25 3.41 -33.22
CA THR A 273 -21.17 3.22 -32.26
C THR A 273 -20.46 1.89 -32.51
N LYS A 274 -19.13 1.90 -32.59
CA LYS A 274 -18.29 0.71 -32.56
C LYS A 274 -17.90 0.42 -31.12
N ILE A 275 -18.23 -0.77 -30.63
CA ILE A 275 -18.05 -1.17 -29.23
C ILE A 275 -16.98 -2.24 -29.15
N ALA A 276 -15.97 -2.03 -28.30
CA ALA A 276 -15.01 -3.05 -27.90
C ALA A 276 -15.47 -3.71 -26.59
N ILE A 277 -15.36 -5.04 -26.53
CA ILE A 277 -15.58 -5.81 -25.30
C ILE A 277 -14.22 -6.18 -24.72
N LEU A 278 -14.00 -5.82 -23.46
CA LEU A 278 -12.81 -6.13 -22.69
C LEU A 278 -13.14 -7.18 -21.62
N PRO A 279 -12.33 -8.25 -21.47
CA PRO A 279 -12.52 -9.32 -20.48
C PRO A 279 -12.00 -8.90 -19.09
N VAL A 280 -12.51 -7.80 -18.58
CA VAL A 280 -12.20 -7.28 -17.25
C VAL A 280 -13.44 -6.65 -16.62
N GLY A 281 -13.67 -6.91 -15.34
CA GLY A 281 -14.78 -6.35 -14.59
C GLY A 281 -14.51 -6.20 -13.10
N TYR A 282 -15.57 -5.98 -12.33
CA TYR A 282 -15.44 -5.70 -10.91
C TYR A 282 -14.95 -6.89 -10.07
N TRP A 283 -15.05 -8.14 -10.57
CA TRP A 283 -14.41 -9.29 -9.93
C TRP A 283 -12.88 -9.21 -9.95
N ASP A 284 -12.32 -8.65 -11.03
CA ASP A 284 -10.88 -8.48 -11.21
C ASP A 284 -10.34 -7.30 -10.38
N GLY A 285 -11.24 -6.46 -9.84
CA GLY A 285 -10.94 -5.22 -9.12
C GLY A 285 -11.18 -3.96 -9.94
N TYR A 286 -11.71 -4.05 -11.17
CA TYR A 286 -12.02 -2.88 -11.99
C TYR A 286 -13.33 -2.24 -11.51
N ASP A 287 -13.21 -1.12 -10.80
CA ASP A 287 -14.28 -0.63 -9.93
C ASP A 287 -15.58 -0.34 -10.69
N ARG A 288 -16.70 -0.82 -10.15
CA ARG A 288 -18.01 -0.64 -10.76
C ARG A 288 -18.42 0.84 -10.86
N ARG A 289 -17.87 1.71 -10.02
CA ARG A 289 -18.11 3.17 -10.04
C ARG A 289 -17.58 3.83 -11.31
N LEU A 290 -16.66 3.19 -12.04
CA LEU A 290 -16.21 3.66 -13.36
C LEU A 290 -17.27 3.57 -14.46
N SER A 291 -18.42 2.93 -14.19
CA SER A 291 -19.53 2.83 -15.13
C SER A 291 -19.89 4.20 -15.72
N LYS A 292 -19.84 4.32 -17.06
CA LYS A 292 -20.16 5.54 -17.84
C LYS A 292 -19.22 6.74 -17.68
N ILE A 293 -18.23 6.69 -16.79
CA ILE A 293 -17.36 7.84 -16.51
C ILE A 293 -15.88 7.50 -16.71
N GLY A 294 -15.50 6.24 -16.48
CA GLY A 294 -14.14 5.79 -16.69
C GLY A 294 -13.80 5.65 -18.16
N GLU A 295 -12.50 5.60 -18.41
CA GLU A 295 -11.91 5.46 -19.73
C GLU A 295 -10.85 4.36 -19.73
N VAL A 296 -10.48 3.90 -20.92
CA VAL A 296 -9.33 3.03 -21.17
C VAL A 296 -8.52 3.60 -22.33
N LEU A 297 -7.25 3.25 -22.46
CA LEU A 297 -6.45 3.63 -23.62
C LEU A 297 -6.40 2.49 -24.64
N ILE A 298 -6.76 2.79 -25.88
CA ILE A 298 -6.65 1.88 -27.02
C ILE A 298 -6.03 2.67 -28.17
N HIS A 299 -4.93 2.19 -28.76
CA HIS A 299 -4.14 2.91 -29.78
C HIS A 299 -3.78 4.36 -29.37
N GLY A 300 -3.41 4.55 -28.10
CA GLY A 300 -3.00 5.85 -27.56
C GLY A 300 -4.14 6.87 -27.45
N LYS A 301 -5.41 6.41 -27.49
CA LYS A 301 -6.59 7.27 -27.34
C LYS A 301 -7.45 6.83 -26.17
N ARG A 302 -7.96 7.81 -25.42
CA ARG A 302 -8.96 7.62 -24.36
C ARG A 302 -10.29 7.19 -24.97
N CYS A 303 -10.80 6.06 -24.48
CA CYS A 303 -12.01 5.41 -24.94
C CYS A 303 -12.96 5.22 -23.75
N LYS A 304 -14.14 5.83 -23.83
CA LYS A 304 -15.11 5.86 -22.74
C LYS A 304 -15.72 4.49 -22.48
N ILE A 305 -15.90 4.13 -21.21
CA ILE A 305 -16.72 2.98 -20.80
C ILE A 305 -18.20 3.24 -21.11
N LEU A 306 -18.83 2.29 -21.79
CA LEU A 306 -20.25 2.33 -22.14
C LEU A 306 -21.06 1.45 -21.17
N GLY A 307 -22.06 2.07 -20.54
CA GLY A 307 -22.95 1.38 -19.62
C GLY A 307 -22.27 0.99 -18.31
N ARG A 308 -22.72 -0.12 -17.72
CA ARG A 308 -22.21 -0.61 -16.44
C ARG A 308 -21.01 -1.53 -16.63
N VAL A 309 -19.99 -1.37 -15.80
CA VAL A 309 -18.93 -2.38 -15.62
C VAL A 309 -19.60 -3.65 -15.09
N CYS A 310 -19.42 -4.78 -15.79
CA CYS A 310 -19.96 -6.08 -15.43
C CYS A 310 -18.98 -6.85 -14.53
N MET A 311 -19.35 -8.08 -14.14
CA MET A 311 -18.52 -8.90 -13.25
C MET A 311 -17.14 -9.18 -13.85
N ASN A 312 -17.09 -9.59 -15.12
CA ASN A 312 -15.88 -10.01 -15.82
C ASN A 312 -15.67 -9.30 -17.16
N MET A 313 -16.52 -8.33 -17.50
CA MET A 313 -16.46 -7.66 -18.80
C MET A 313 -16.80 -6.18 -18.70
N THR A 314 -16.23 -5.41 -19.62
CA THR A 314 -16.48 -3.98 -19.78
C THR A 314 -16.65 -3.66 -21.26
N MET A 315 -17.63 -2.81 -21.59
CA MET A 315 -17.86 -2.32 -22.94
C MET A 315 -17.27 -0.92 -23.09
N VAL A 316 -16.63 -0.65 -24.21
CA VAL A 316 -15.90 0.59 -24.45
C VAL A 316 -16.22 1.13 -25.84
N ASP A 317 -16.39 2.45 -25.95
CA ASP A 317 -16.57 3.14 -27.24
C ASP A 317 -15.24 3.26 -27.97
N VAL A 318 -15.14 2.60 -29.13
CA VAL A 318 -13.99 2.67 -30.04
C VAL A 318 -14.39 3.19 -31.42
N THR A 319 -15.49 3.96 -31.50
CA THR A 319 -16.02 4.49 -32.76
C THR A 319 -14.98 5.33 -33.51
N ASP A 320 -14.18 6.13 -32.79
CA ASP A 320 -13.15 7.00 -33.38
C ASP A 320 -11.79 6.29 -33.53
N ILE A 321 -11.79 4.96 -33.46
CA ILE A 321 -10.66 4.06 -33.71
C ILE A 321 -11.05 3.04 -34.80
N PRO A 322 -11.06 3.47 -36.08
CA PRO A 322 -11.55 2.64 -37.18
C PRO A 322 -10.73 1.34 -37.32
N ASN A 323 -9.43 1.41 -37.04
CA ASN A 323 -8.48 0.30 -37.13
C ASN A 323 -8.43 -0.61 -35.88
N ALA A 324 -9.27 -0.40 -34.86
CA ALA A 324 -9.34 -1.29 -33.70
C ALA A 324 -9.73 -2.71 -34.13
N ARG A 325 -9.02 -3.72 -33.62
CA ARG A 325 -9.12 -5.16 -33.94
C ARG A 325 -9.20 -6.00 -32.67
N ILE A 326 -9.74 -7.21 -32.80
CA ILE A 326 -9.67 -8.23 -31.75
C ILE A 326 -8.19 -8.55 -31.48
N GLY A 327 -7.82 -8.63 -30.21
CA GLY A 327 -6.44 -8.86 -29.77
C GLY A 327 -5.64 -7.59 -29.48
N ASP A 328 -6.12 -6.41 -29.91
CA ASP A 328 -5.46 -5.13 -29.61
C ASP A 328 -5.38 -4.91 -28.10
N GLU A 329 -4.26 -4.33 -27.67
CA GLU A 329 -4.00 -3.98 -26.28
C GLU A 329 -4.87 -2.79 -25.84
N ALA A 330 -5.52 -2.96 -24.68
CA ALA A 330 -6.19 -1.89 -23.96
C ALA A 330 -5.51 -1.67 -22.61
N VAL A 331 -5.09 -0.44 -22.32
CA VAL A 331 -4.52 -0.06 -21.02
C VAL A 331 -5.63 0.48 -20.12
N LEU A 332 -5.85 -0.20 -18.99
CA LEU A 332 -6.85 0.14 -17.98
C LEU A 332 -6.29 1.11 -16.93
N LEU A 333 -4.99 1.03 -16.67
CA LEU A 333 -4.24 1.86 -15.74
C LEU A 333 -2.79 1.93 -16.23
N GLY A 334 -2.23 3.14 -16.38
CA GLY A 334 -0.87 3.43 -16.82
C GLY A 334 -0.82 4.09 -18.20
N LYS A 335 0.32 3.97 -18.89
CA LYS A 335 0.63 4.71 -20.13
C LYS A 335 0.40 3.90 -21.40
N GLN A 336 -0.11 4.54 -22.44
CA GLN A 336 -0.07 4.07 -23.82
C GLN A 336 0.21 5.25 -24.75
N ASP A 337 1.31 5.16 -25.52
CA ASP A 337 1.82 6.26 -26.33
C ASP A 337 2.00 7.56 -25.52
N ARG A 338 1.23 8.61 -25.83
CA ARG A 338 1.29 9.92 -25.16
C ARG A 338 0.25 10.09 -24.06
N GLU A 339 -0.68 9.15 -23.94
CA GLU A 339 -1.77 9.19 -22.97
C GLU A 339 -1.43 8.35 -21.74
N GLU A 340 -2.00 8.74 -20.60
CA GLU A 340 -1.84 8.05 -19.32
C GLU A 340 -3.15 8.08 -18.55
N ILE A 341 -3.56 6.94 -18.00
CA ILE A 341 -4.61 6.86 -16.98
C ILE A 341 -3.92 6.57 -15.65
N THR A 342 -3.95 7.51 -14.72
CA THR A 342 -3.25 7.35 -13.43
C THR A 342 -4.10 6.63 -12.39
N VAL A 343 -3.47 6.10 -11.33
CA VAL A 343 -4.21 5.50 -10.21
C VAL A 343 -5.05 6.56 -9.49
N GLU A 344 -4.51 7.77 -9.38
CA GLU A 344 -5.16 8.93 -8.78
C GLU A 344 -6.42 9.34 -9.55
N GLU A 345 -6.38 9.33 -10.88
CA GLU A 345 -7.53 9.63 -11.74
C GLU A 345 -8.66 8.59 -11.54
N ILE A 346 -8.32 7.30 -11.53
CA ILE A 346 -9.29 6.23 -11.26
C ILE A 346 -9.89 6.40 -9.85
N ALA A 347 -9.04 6.73 -8.87
CA ALA A 347 -9.47 6.95 -7.49
C ALA A 347 -10.44 8.13 -7.37
N GLU A 348 -10.19 9.23 -8.10
CA GLU A 348 -11.07 10.39 -8.16
C GLU A 348 -12.44 10.02 -8.73
N TYR A 349 -12.49 9.34 -9.88
CA TYR A 349 -13.77 8.85 -10.45
C TYR A 349 -14.54 7.94 -9.51
N CYS A 350 -13.83 7.15 -8.70
CA CYS A 350 -14.45 6.24 -7.74
C CYS A 350 -14.78 6.90 -6.39
N GLY A 351 -14.37 8.15 -6.15
CA GLY A 351 -14.53 8.80 -4.85
C GLY A 351 -13.74 8.08 -3.74
N THR A 352 -12.50 7.69 -4.03
CA THR A 352 -11.62 6.96 -3.11
C THR A 352 -10.16 7.43 -3.23
N ILE A 353 -9.22 6.62 -2.74
CA ILE A 353 -7.77 6.88 -2.73
C ILE A 353 -7.01 5.81 -3.52
N ASN A 354 -5.84 6.15 -4.03
CA ASN A 354 -4.97 5.25 -4.81
C ASN A 354 -4.60 3.94 -4.08
N TYR A 355 -4.53 3.97 -2.74
CA TYR A 355 -4.39 2.78 -1.90
C TYR A 355 -5.46 1.73 -2.19
N GLU A 356 -6.72 2.16 -2.28
CA GLU A 356 -7.86 1.26 -2.45
C GLU A 356 -7.86 0.66 -3.86
N ILE A 357 -7.60 1.49 -4.88
CA ILE A 357 -7.59 1.06 -6.28
C ILE A 357 -6.61 -0.09 -6.49
N THR A 358 -5.36 0.07 -6.03
CA THR A 358 -4.31 -0.93 -6.24
C THR A 358 -4.49 -2.17 -5.34
N ALA A 359 -4.84 -1.98 -4.07
CA ALA A 359 -5.01 -3.09 -3.12
C ALA A 359 -6.23 -3.99 -3.44
N ARG A 360 -7.24 -3.47 -4.15
CA ARG A 360 -8.43 -4.24 -4.56
C ARG A 360 -8.22 -5.09 -5.82
N ILE A 361 -7.11 -4.94 -6.53
CA ILE A 361 -6.87 -5.75 -7.74
C ILE A 361 -6.73 -7.22 -7.34
N ASN A 362 -7.60 -8.04 -7.90
CA ASN A 362 -7.74 -9.44 -7.51
C ASN A 362 -6.37 -10.16 -7.58
N PRO A 363 -5.93 -10.86 -6.51
CA PRO A 363 -4.68 -11.59 -6.50
C PRO A 363 -4.52 -12.64 -7.63
N LEU A 364 -5.63 -13.09 -8.23
CA LEU A 364 -5.64 -14.03 -9.36
C LEU A 364 -5.30 -13.38 -10.71
N VAL A 365 -5.36 -12.05 -10.82
CA VAL A 365 -4.89 -11.35 -12.04
C VAL A 365 -3.38 -11.56 -12.16
N SER A 366 -2.91 -12.04 -13.31
CA SER A 366 -1.49 -12.34 -13.52
C SER A 366 -0.62 -11.09 -13.35
N ARG A 367 0.53 -11.25 -12.70
CA ARG A 367 1.51 -10.17 -12.47
C ARG A 367 2.83 -10.57 -13.13
N ILE A 368 3.22 -9.80 -14.14
CA ILE A 368 4.46 -9.97 -14.87
C ILE A 368 5.43 -8.92 -14.35
N HIS A 369 6.47 -9.36 -13.64
CA HIS A 369 7.49 -8.45 -13.12
C HIS A 369 8.58 -8.26 -14.18
N LEU A 370 8.62 -7.06 -14.75
CA LEU A 370 9.57 -6.64 -15.78
C LEU A 370 10.85 -6.13 -15.11
#